data_AF-A0A5B7C942-F1
#
_entry.id   AF-A0A5B7C942-F1
#
_cell.length_a   1.000
_cell.length_b   1.000
_cell.length_c   1.000
_cell.angle_alpha   90.00
_cell.angle_beta   90.00
_cell.angle_gamma   90.00
#
_symmetry.space_group_name_H-M   'P 1'
#
loop_
_entity.id
_entity.type
_entity.pdbx_description
1 polymer ?
#
loop_
_entity_poly.entity_id
_entity_poly.type
_entity_poly.pdbx_seq_one_letter_code
_entity_poly.pdbx_strand_id
1 'polypeptide(L)'
;MLKKEVAEKTLELRKLRGEELHGLDMEDLMKLEQTLEGGLGRVLKTKGERYMKEISALKRKGAQLMEENTQLKQQVQVVNISVGQTHVLEQGQSSESITNNCSLADPPQDYDSSDTSLKLGLPFPN
;
A
#
# COMPACT_ATOMS: atom_id res chain seq x y z
N MET A 1 -3.64 49.57 25.36
CA MET A 1 -2.38 48.81 25.46
C MET A 1 -2.37 47.63 24.50
N LEU A 2 -3.25 46.63 24.70
CA LEU A 2 -3.29 45.41 23.86
C LEU A 2 -3.44 45.66 22.34
N LYS A 3 -4.31 46.60 21.93
CA LYS A 3 -4.51 46.92 20.50
C LYS A 3 -3.23 47.39 19.81
N LYS A 4 -2.38 48.14 20.52
CA LYS A 4 -1.11 48.65 19.99
C LYS A 4 -0.11 47.51 19.81
N GLU A 5 0.03 46.65 20.82
CA GLU A 5 0.91 45.47 20.77
C GLU A 5 0.53 44.51 19.63
N VAL A 6 -0.77 44.26 19.43
CA VAL A 6 -1.24 43.43 18.31
C VAL A 6 -0.87 44.05 16.96
N ALA A 7 -1.02 45.37 16.81
CA ALA A 7 -0.65 46.07 15.57
C ALA A 7 0.86 45.97 15.31
N GLU A 8 1.69 46.17 16.34
CA GLU A 8 3.15 46.04 16.25
C GLU A 8 3.58 44.62 15.88
N LYS A 9 3.01 43.60 16.53
CA LYS A 9 3.28 42.19 16.21
C LYS A 9 2.81 41.78 14.83
N THR A 10 1.69 42.34 14.37
CA THR A 10 1.21 42.11 13.01
C THR A 10 2.18 42.69 11.99
N LEU A 11 2.70 43.90 12.23
CA LEU A 11 3.72 44.51 11.37
C LEU A 11 5.02 43.70 11.36
N GLU A 12 5.48 43.25 12.52
CA GLU A 12 6.66 42.38 12.65
C GLU A 12 6.51 41.08 11.83
N LEU A 13 5.32 40.47 11.87
CA LEU A 13 5.01 39.28 11.07
C LEU A 13 5.02 39.55 9.56
N ARG A 14 4.55 40.71 9.10
CA ARG A 14 4.62 41.10 7.69
C ARG A 14 6.06 41.31 7.23
N LYS A 15 6.89 41.97 8.05
CA LYS A 15 8.33 42.09 7.79
C LYS A 15 9.00 40.73 7.64
N LEU A 16 8.71 39.78 8.55
CA LEU A 16 9.20 38.39 8.44
C LEU A 16 8.71 37.66 7.18
N ARG A 17 7.61 38.11 6.54
CA ARG A 17 7.14 37.59 5.23
C ARG A 17 7.81 38.27 4.04
N GLY A 18 8.65 39.27 4.25
CA GLY A 18 9.26 40.08 3.20
C GLY A 18 8.40 41.27 2.75
N GLU A 19 7.37 41.62 3.52
CA GLU A 19 6.48 42.75 3.25
C GLU A 19 6.90 43.98 4.07
N GLU A 20 6.56 45.20 3.61
CA GLU A 20 6.80 46.44 4.37
C GLU A 20 8.27 46.64 4.84
N LEU A 21 9.25 46.21 4.01
CA LEU A 21 10.69 46.35 4.30
C LEU A 21 11.25 47.76 4.07
N HIS A 22 10.48 48.62 3.41
CA HIS A 22 10.90 50.01 3.14
C HIS A 22 11.14 50.74 4.47
N GLY A 23 12.28 51.42 4.56
CA GLY A 23 12.67 52.17 5.77
C GLY A 23 13.42 51.34 6.82
N LEU A 24 13.66 50.05 6.58
CA LEU A 24 14.69 49.30 7.31
C LEU A 24 16.07 49.64 6.77
N ASP A 25 17.05 49.76 7.66
CA ASP A 25 18.45 49.85 7.26
C ASP A 25 19.05 48.45 7.01
N MET A 26 20.29 48.42 6.55
CA MET A 26 20.98 47.17 6.25
C MET A 26 21.12 46.26 7.47
N GLU A 27 21.36 46.84 8.65
CA GLU A 27 21.56 46.10 9.89
C GLU A 27 20.24 45.43 10.33
N ASP A 28 19.12 46.14 10.22
CA ASP A 28 17.80 45.61 10.51
C ASP A 28 17.40 44.50 9.53
N LEU A 29 17.72 44.65 8.24
CA LEU A 29 17.50 43.61 7.24
C LEU A 29 18.34 42.35 7.53
N MET A 30 19.62 42.51 7.90
CA MET A 30 20.47 41.39 8.27
C MET A 30 19.96 40.64 9.51
N LYS A 31 19.49 41.36 10.54
CA LYS A 31 18.87 40.74 11.73
C LYS A 31 17.61 39.96 11.38
N LEU A 32 16.80 40.49 10.46
CA LEU A 32 15.59 39.83 9.97
C LEU A 32 15.95 38.52 9.26
N GLU A 33 16.93 38.55 8.35
CA GLU A 33 17.43 37.38 7.64
C GLU A 33 17.98 36.33 8.61
N GLN A 34 18.83 36.72 9.57
CA GLN A 34 19.40 35.81 10.56
C GLN A 34 18.32 35.13 11.41
N THR A 35 17.29 35.89 11.80
CA THR A 35 16.16 35.37 12.57
C THR A 35 15.36 34.36 11.76
N LEU A 36 15.09 34.67 10.48
CA LEU A 36 14.39 33.78 9.57
C LEU A 36 15.18 32.51 9.29
N GLU A 37 16.47 32.62 8.96
CA GLU A 37 17.35 31.48 8.71
C GLU A 37 17.40 30.55 9.93
N GLY A 38 17.62 31.10 11.12
CA GLY A 38 17.64 30.31 12.35
C GLY A 38 16.30 29.65 12.66
N GLY A 39 15.18 30.36 12.44
CA GLY A 39 13.83 29.83 12.62
C GLY A 39 13.48 28.71 11.65
N LEU A 40 13.74 28.93 10.36
CA LEU A 40 13.52 27.95 9.30
C LEU A 40 14.42 26.73 9.47
N GLY A 41 15.68 26.91 9.86
CA GLY A 41 16.60 25.81 10.18
C GLY A 41 16.07 24.91 11.29
N ARG A 42 15.52 25.50 12.37
CA ARG A 42 14.85 24.73 13.44
C ARG A 42 13.63 23.97 12.93
N VAL A 43 12.77 24.63 12.15
CA VAL A 43 11.57 24.00 11.58
C VAL A 43 11.94 22.83 10.67
N LEU A 44 12.94 23.01 9.81
CA LEU A 44 13.42 21.98 8.90
C LEU A 44 13.97 20.78 9.67
N LYS A 45 14.82 21.03 10.67
CA LYS A 45 15.38 19.98 11.54
C LYS A 45 14.27 19.18 12.23
N THR A 46 13.34 19.85 12.91
CA THR A 46 12.25 19.17 13.63
C THR A 46 11.33 18.38 12.70
N LYS A 47 11.00 18.93 11.51
CA LYS A 47 10.20 18.19 10.51
C LYS A 47 10.97 17.00 9.97
N GLY A 48 12.26 17.15 9.67
CA GLY A 48 13.13 16.07 9.20
C GLY A 48 13.22 14.92 10.20
N GLU A 49 13.46 15.23 11.48
CA GLU A 49 13.47 14.23 12.56
C GLU A 49 12.14 13.49 12.68
N ARG A 50 11.01 14.21 12.59
CA ARG A 50 9.67 13.61 12.61
C ARG A 50 9.48 12.64 11.44
N TYR A 51 9.80 13.06 10.22
CA TYR A 51 9.65 12.21 9.04
C TYR A 51 10.54 10.98 9.09
N MET A 52 11.82 11.14 9.49
CA MET A 52 12.73 10.00 9.63
C MET A 52 12.23 8.98 10.67
N LYS A 53 11.67 9.46 11.79
CA LYS A 53 11.07 8.59 12.81
C LYS A 53 9.89 7.81 12.26
N GLU A 54 9.00 8.46 11.52
CA GLU A 54 7.82 7.83 10.92
C GLU A 54 8.21 6.81 9.85
N ILE A 55 9.13 7.16 8.94
CA ILE A 55 9.70 6.24 7.95
C ILE A 55 10.28 5.00 8.63
N SER A 56 11.06 5.19 9.70
CA SER A 56 11.67 4.07 10.43
C SER A 56 10.64 3.18 11.12
N ALA A 57 9.57 3.79 11.66
CA ALA A 57 8.47 3.05 12.26
C ALA A 57 7.72 2.20 11.22
N LEU A 58 7.41 2.78 10.06
CA LEU A 58 6.75 2.09 8.95
C LEU A 58 7.60 0.97 8.38
N LYS A 59 8.91 1.18 8.17
CA LYS A 59 9.83 0.14 7.70
C LYS A 59 9.85 -1.07 8.64
N ARG A 60 9.94 -0.83 9.95
CA ARG A 60 9.91 -1.90 10.96
C ARG A 60 8.60 -2.68 10.93
N LYS A 61 7.48 -1.97 10.88
CA LYS A 61 6.15 -2.59 10.80
C LYS A 61 5.99 -3.42 9.52
N GLY A 62 6.49 -2.92 8.39
CA GLY A 62 6.50 -3.64 7.13
C GLY A 62 7.31 -4.95 7.21
N ALA A 63 8.48 -4.92 7.84
CA ALA A 63 9.30 -6.11 8.04
C ALA A 63 8.60 -7.16 8.93
N GLN A 64 8.02 -6.74 10.05
CA GLN A 64 7.26 -7.62 10.95
C GLN A 64 6.08 -8.28 10.24
N LEU A 65 5.30 -7.50 9.48
CA LEU A 65 4.17 -8.04 8.73
C LEU A 65 4.60 -9.04 7.64
N MET A 66 5.74 -8.80 6.98
CA MET A 66 6.28 -9.72 5.98
C MET A 66 6.71 -11.06 6.61
N GLU A 67 7.33 -11.00 7.78
CA GLU A 67 7.72 -12.18 8.54
C GLU A 67 6.50 -12.98 9.00
N GLU A 68 5.53 -12.33 9.67
CA GLU A 68 4.29 -12.97 10.12
C GLU A 68 3.50 -13.57 8.95
N ASN A 69 3.39 -12.86 7.83
CA ASN A 69 2.71 -13.37 6.64
C ASN A 69 3.39 -14.61 6.07
N THR A 70 4.73 -14.66 6.11
CA THR A 70 5.51 -15.83 5.68
C THR A 70 5.29 -17.01 6.61
N GLN A 71 5.31 -16.80 7.92
CA GLN A 71 5.05 -17.85 8.91
C GLN A 71 3.62 -18.39 8.80
N LEU A 72 2.63 -17.54 8.59
CA LEU A 72 1.23 -17.95 8.40
C LEU A 72 1.05 -18.76 7.11
N LYS A 73 1.68 -18.35 6.01
CA LYS A 73 1.66 -19.11 4.75
C LYS A 73 2.25 -20.51 4.91
N GLN A 74 3.37 -20.63 5.65
CA GLN A 74 3.97 -21.93 5.96
C GLN A 74 3.03 -22.80 6.82
N GLN A 75 2.40 -22.23 7.85
CA GLN A 75 1.44 -22.96 8.68
C GLN A 75 0.24 -23.46 7.89
N VAL A 76 -0.35 -22.61 7.03
CA VAL A 76 -1.46 -23.01 6.15
C VAL A 76 -1.03 -24.12 5.20
N GLN A 77 0.18 -24.05 4.64
CA GLN A 77 0.70 -25.12 3.78
C GLN A 77 0.83 -26.45 4.54
N VAL A 78 1.36 -26.43 5.77
CA VAL A 78 1.47 -27.63 6.62
C VAL A 78 0.10 -28.19 6.97
N VAL A 79 -0.88 -27.36 7.34
CA VAL A 79 -2.25 -27.79 7.63
C VAL A 79 -2.94 -28.37 6.39
N ASN A 80 -2.77 -27.77 5.22
CA ASN A 80 -3.34 -28.31 3.99
C ASN A 80 -2.72 -29.67 3.62
N ILE A 81 -1.42 -29.86 3.87
CA ILE A 81 -0.77 -31.17 3.70
C ILE A 81 -1.34 -32.18 4.70
N SER A 82 -1.49 -31.82 5.98
CA SER A 82 -2.01 -32.75 6.99
C SER A 82 -3.49 -33.11 6.77
N VAL A 83 -4.34 -32.16 6.37
CA VAL A 83 -5.74 -32.42 6.01
C VAL A 83 -5.85 -33.24 4.72
N GLY A 84 -5.01 -32.97 3.71
CA GLY A 84 -4.89 -33.80 2.52
C GLY A 84 -4.45 -35.23 2.83
N GLN A 85 -3.53 -35.41 3.78
CA GLN A 85 -3.14 -36.72 4.30
C GLN A 85 -4.25 -37.39 5.12
N THR A 86 -5.09 -36.63 5.82
CA THR A 86 -6.22 -37.16 6.58
C THR A 86 -7.30 -37.68 5.63
N HIS A 87 -7.57 -36.99 4.52
CA HIS A 87 -8.47 -37.49 3.48
C HIS A 87 -7.89 -38.70 2.71
N VAL A 88 -6.55 -38.79 2.56
CA VAL A 88 -5.91 -39.96 1.94
C VAL A 88 -5.85 -41.16 2.91
N LEU A 89 -5.76 -40.96 4.22
CA LEU A 89 -5.82 -42.04 5.21
C LEU A 89 -7.24 -42.55 5.48
N GLU A 90 -8.27 -41.70 5.38
CA GLU A 90 -9.67 -42.12 5.56
C GLU A 90 -10.29 -42.73 4.29
N GLN A 91 -9.71 -42.50 3.11
CA GLN A 91 -10.11 -43.17 1.86
C GLN A 91 -9.31 -44.47 1.63
N GLY A 92 -8.92 -45.14 2.71
CA GLY A 92 -8.28 -46.45 2.70
C GLY A 92 -9.23 -47.65 2.78
N GLN A 93 -10.55 -47.44 2.94
CA GLN A 93 -11.53 -48.53 3.07
C GLN A 93 -12.85 -48.24 2.36
N SER A 94 -12.87 -48.34 1.03
CA SER A 94 -14.09 -48.81 0.34
C SER A 94 -13.73 -49.35 -1.04
N SER A 95 -13.92 -50.65 -1.22
CA SER A 95 -13.50 -51.46 -2.37
C SER A 95 -14.48 -51.39 -3.55
N GLU A 96 -13.90 -51.59 -4.76
CA GLU A 96 -14.45 -52.18 -5.99
C GLU A 96 -15.40 -51.38 -6.91
N SER A 97 -14.87 -51.00 -8.10
CA SER A 97 -15.32 -51.63 -9.36
C SER A 97 -14.29 -51.41 -10.49
N ILE A 98 -13.74 -52.53 -10.98
CA ILE A 98 -12.88 -52.65 -12.17
C ILE A 98 -13.76 -52.56 -13.41
N THR A 99 -13.41 -51.74 -14.41
CA THR A 99 -13.36 -52.20 -15.83
C THR A 99 -12.85 -51.13 -16.81
N ASN A 100 -11.86 -51.58 -17.58
CA ASN A 100 -11.61 -51.28 -18.99
C ASN A 100 -11.10 -49.89 -19.44
N ASN A 101 -9.78 -49.87 -19.64
CA ASN A 101 -9.11 -49.75 -20.94
C ASN A 101 -8.17 -48.55 -21.06
N CYS A 102 -6.89 -48.82 -20.75
CA CYS A 102 -5.76 -48.11 -21.32
C CYS A 102 -5.69 -48.34 -22.84
N SER A 103 -5.58 -47.26 -23.61
CA SER A 103 -5.00 -47.23 -24.97
C SER A 103 -4.50 -45.79 -25.19
N LEU A 104 -3.22 -45.52 -24.90
CA LEU A 104 -2.09 -45.46 -25.85
C LEU A 104 -2.19 -44.32 -26.88
N ALA A 105 -1.24 -43.38 -26.74
CA ALA A 105 -0.60 -42.54 -27.77
C ALA A 105 -1.36 -41.30 -28.29
N ASP A 106 -0.79 -40.12 -28.01
CA ASP A 106 -0.79 -38.94 -28.89
C ASP A 106 0.21 -39.19 -30.06
N PRO A 107 0.06 -38.61 -31.29
CA PRO A 107 0.20 -37.15 -31.47
C PRO A 107 -0.56 -36.57 -32.72
N PRO A 108 -0.21 -35.35 -33.23
CA PRO A 108 -1.08 -34.16 -33.31
C PRO A 108 -1.70 -33.92 -34.71
N GLN A 109 -2.98 -33.53 -34.80
CA GLN A 109 -3.52 -32.97 -36.05
C GLN A 109 -4.53 -31.85 -35.82
N ASP A 110 -4.11 -30.66 -36.25
CA ASP A 110 -4.96 -29.63 -36.83
C ASP A 110 -5.94 -30.27 -37.85
N TYR A 111 -7.24 -30.09 -37.65
CA TYR A 111 -8.19 -29.61 -38.67
C TYR A 111 -9.60 -29.43 -38.06
N ASP A 112 -10.02 -28.17 -38.02
CA ASP A 112 -11.31 -27.63 -38.48
C ASP A 112 -12.65 -28.30 -38.13
N SER A 113 -13.58 -27.44 -37.70
CA SER A 113 -15.04 -27.62 -37.73
C SER A 113 -15.61 -28.63 -36.71
N SER A 114 -16.34 -28.18 -35.69
CA SER A 114 -17.77 -27.91 -35.91
C SER A 114 -18.33 -26.93 -34.87
N ASP A 115 -18.79 -25.80 -35.40
CA ASP A 115 -19.66 -24.82 -34.78
C ASP A 115 -21.00 -25.48 -34.40
N THR A 116 -21.34 -25.55 -33.10
CA THR A 116 -22.68 -25.97 -32.66
C THR A 116 -23.38 -24.81 -31.96
N SER A 117 -23.62 -23.75 -32.73
CA SER A 117 -24.57 -22.70 -32.37
C SER A 117 -25.97 -23.10 -32.82
N LEU A 118 -26.97 -23.05 -31.92
CA LEU A 118 -28.38 -23.14 -32.26
C LEU A 118 -29.23 -22.08 -31.54
N LYS A 119 -30.24 -21.59 -32.27
CA LYS A 119 -30.83 -20.24 -32.26
C LYS A 119 -32.21 -20.18 -31.58
N LEU A 120 -32.54 -19.02 -30.98
CA LEU A 120 -33.78 -18.66 -30.25
C LEU A 120 -35.07 -18.58 -31.12
N GLY A 121 -36.22 -18.89 -30.51
CA GLY A 121 -37.61 -18.53 -30.91
C GLY A 121 -38.65 -19.29 -30.05
N LEU A 122 -39.79 -18.78 -29.58
CA LEU A 122 -40.70 -17.69 -29.98
C LEU A 122 -41.51 -17.14 -28.75
N PRO A 123 -42.33 -16.06 -28.92
CA PRO A 123 -42.84 -15.22 -27.82
C PRO A 123 -44.35 -15.34 -27.50
N PHE A 124 -44.74 -14.67 -26.39
CA PHE A 124 -46.06 -14.13 -25.97
C PHE A 124 -47.02 -15.05 -25.16
N PRO A 125 -48.13 -14.52 -24.59
CA PRO A 125 -48.27 -13.50 -23.53
C PRO A 125 -49.29 -13.94 -22.43
N ASN A 126 -49.52 -13.09 -21.42
CA ASN A 126 -50.85 -12.84 -20.83
C ASN A 126 -51.00 -11.33 -20.61
#